data_AF-A0A953SK86-F1
#
_entry.id   AF-A0A953SK86-F1
#
_cell.length_a   1.000
_cell.length_b   1.000
_cell.length_c   1.000
_cell.angle_alpha   90.00
_cell.angle_beta   90.00
_cell.angle_gamma   90.00
#
_symmetry.space_group_name_H-M   'P 1'
#
loop_
_entity.id
_entity.type
_entity.pdbx_description
1 polymer ?
#
loop_
_entity_poly.entity_id
_entity_poly.type
_entity_poly.pdbx_seq_one_letter_code
_entity_poly.pdbx_strand_id
1 'polypeptide(L)'
;MRSLQRMGMAGLAVGFVSFSALSQDLYDIETVRTFNITFHDANWEALLRANYASETPILADLEIDGDVYPDVGVRIRGNTSYIALPPGSQKFSLKVYTDFTDPNQEVMSYDTLNLNNAFRDPTFCREVVYNNYVSQFIPHPRANHVLVTLNGQNWG
;
A
#
# COMPACT_ATOMS: atom_id res chain seq x y z
N MET A 1 -29.70 21.12 65.49
CA MET A 1 -30.17 20.72 64.14
C MET A 1 -29.03 20.92 63.16
N ARG A 2 -28.59 19.84 62.49
CA ARG A 2 -27.96 19.77 61.14
C ARG A 2 -26.65 20.56 60.91
N SER A 3 -25.50 19.88 60.92
CA SER A 3 -24.80 19.31 59.73
C SER A 3 -24.10 20.40 58.88
N LEU A 4 -22.81 20.33 58.56
CA LEU A 4 -22.30 19.45 57.50
C LEU A 4 -20.76 19.35 57.58
N GLN A 5 -20.26 18.12 57.57
CA GLN A 5 -18.85 17.78 57.32
C GLN A 5 -18.47 18.18 55.88
N ARG A 6 -17.29 18.77 55.73
CA ARG A 6 -16.61 18.89 54.43
C ARG A 6 -16.16 17.50 54.00
N MET A 7 -16.88 16.92 53.04
CA MET A 7 -16.50 15.66 52.40
C MET A 7 -15.63 16.01 51.19
N GLY A 8 -14.37 15.59 51.21
CA GLY A 8 -13.46 15.77 50.08
C GLY A 8 -13.94 14.96 48.88
N MET A 9 -14.09 15.61 47.74
CA MET A 9 -14.23 14.91 46.46
C MET A 9 -12.84 14.41 46.03
N ALA A 10 -12.60 13.13 46.24
CA ALA A 10 -11.56 12.41 45.51
C ALA A 10 -12.01 12.34 44.03
N GLY A 11 -11.40 13.16 43.18
CA GLY A 11 -11.57 13.07 41.74
C GLY A 11 -10.99 11.75 41.24
N LEU A 12 -11.83 10.88 40.70
CA LEU A 12 -11.40 9.67 40.01
C LEU A 12 -10.72 10.11 38.70
N ALA A 13 -9.39 10.05 38.65
CA ALA A 13 -8.66 10.20 37.40
C ALA A 13 -8.94 8.96 36.54
N VAL A 14 -9.79 9.11 35.52
CA VAL A 14 -9.96 8.10 34.47
C VAL A 14 -8.68 8.14 33.64
N GLY A 15 -7.76 7.23 33.91
CA GLY A 15 -6.56 7.05 33.11
C GLY A 15 -6.94 6.60 31.71
N PHE A 16 -6.78 7.47 30.72
CA PHE A 16 -6.75 7.07 29.33
C PHE A 16 -5.51 6.19 29.13
N VAL A 17 -5.73 4.88 29.03
CA VAL A 17 -4.69 3.97 28.54
C VAL A 17 -4.59 4.24 27.04
N SER A 18 -3.54 4.95 26.63
CA SER A 18 -3.17 5.04 25.23
C SER A 18 -2.76 3.64 24.79
N PHE A 19 -3.64 2.96 24.04
CA PHE A 19 -3.20 1.84 23.21
C PHE A 19 -2.26 2.45 22.17
N SER A 20 -0.97 2.20 22.29
CA SER A 20 -0.08 2.32 21.14
C SER A 20 -0.63 1.39 20.07
N ALA A 21 -1.11 1.94 18.96
CA ALA A 21 -1.36 1.13 17.78
C ALA A 21 -0.09 0.29 17.56
N LEU A 22 -0.23 -1.03 17.48
CA LEU A 22 0.86 -1.86 16.98
C LEU A 22 1.31 -1.21 15.68
N SER A 23 2.62 -0.96 15.55
CA SER A 23 3.18 -0.44 14.30
C SER A 23 2.61 -1.26 13.15
N GLN A 24 1.81 -0.64 12.29
CA GLN A 24 1.26 -1.35 11.15
C GLN A 24 2.44 -1.67 10.23
N ASP A 25 2.67 -2.96 10.02
CA ASP A 25 3.69 -3.45 9.11
C ASP A 25 3.06 -3.72 7.75
N LEU A 26 3.56 -3.05 6.72
CA LEU A 26 3.06 -3.19 5.35
C LEU A 26 3.15 -4.64 4.85
N TYR A 27 4.13 -5.39 5.36
CA TYR A 27 4.43 -6.76 4.97
C TYR A 27 4.05 -7.81 6.02
N ASP A 28 3.09 -7.50 6.89
CA ASP A 28 2.50 -8.47 7.82
C ASP A 28 1.81 -9.61 7.05
N ILE A 29 2.33 -10.83 7.18
CA ILE A 29 1.86 -12.02 6.46
C ILE A 29 0.47 -12.51 6.93
N GLU A 30 -0.01 -12.05 8.08
CA GLU A 30 -1.35 -12.39 8.58
C GLU A 30 -2.44 -11.47 7.99
N THR A 31 -2.04 -10.40 7.29
CA THR A 31 -2.94 -9.37 6.78
C THR A 31 -2.79 -9.21 5.26
N VAL A 32 -3.90 -9.36 4.53
CA VAL A 32 -3.97 -8.97 3.11
C VAL A 32 -4.58 -7.58 3.04
N ARG A 33 -3.74 -6.57 2.79
CA ARG A 33 -4.17 -5.16 2.71
C ARG A 33 -4.81 -4.84 1.37
N THR A 34 -5.68 -3.85 1.36
CA THR A 34 -6.27 -3.31 0.13
C THR A 34 -5.63 -1.98 -0.22
N PHE A 35 -5.15 -1.86 -1.44
CA PHE A 35 -4.55 -0.65 -1.99
C PHE A 35 -5.53 -0.07 -3.00
N ASN A 36 -6.16 1.04 -2.65
CA ASN A 36 -7.07 1.75 -3.54
C ASN A 36 -6.29 2.89 -4.22
N ILE A 37 -6.06 2.77 -5.52
CA ILE A 37 -5.38 3.78 -6.31
C ILE A 37 -6.42 4.53 -7.12
N THR A 38 -6.54 5.83 -6.92
CA THR A 38 -7.46 6.70 -7.65
C THR A 38 -6.67 7.68 -8.50
N PHE A 39 -6.58 7.41 -9.79
CA PHE A 39 -5.93 8.32 -10.74
C PHE A 39 -6.74 9.58 -10.94
N HIS A 40 -6.05 10.72 -11.03
CA HIS A 40 -6.68 12.03 -11.23
C HIS A 40 -7.19 12.23 -12.66
N ASP A 41 -6.52 11.61 -13.62
CA ASP A 41 -6.89 11.68 -15.04
C ASP A 41 -8.00 10.68 -15.39
N ALA A 42 -9.06 11.13 -16.06
CA ALA A 42 -10.13 10.25 -16.51
C ALA A 42 -9.67 9.19 -17.53
N ASN A 43 -8.59 9.49 -18.28
CA ASN A 43 -7.99 8.61 -19.29
C ASN A 43 -6.74 7.87 -18.77
N TRP A 44 -6.65 7.66 -17.44
CA TRP A 44 -5.47 7.12 -16.77
C TRP A 44 -4.89 5.84 -17.41
N GLU A 45 -5.72 4.88 -17.82
CA GLU A 45 -5.21 3.61 -18.37
C GLU A 45 -4.47 3.83 -19.69
N ALA A 46 -5.02 4.68 -20.56
CA ALA A 46 -4.38 5.04 -21.82
C ALA A 46 -3.08 5.80 -21.59
N LEU A 47 -3.06 6.73 -20.61
CA LEU A 47 -1.86 7.49 -20.25
C LEU A 47 -0.76 6.59 -19.66
N LEU A 48 -1.11 5.67 -18.75
CA LEU A 48 -0.16 4.67 -18.23
C LEU A 48 0.50 3.87 -19.35
N ARG A 49 -0.30 3.41 -20.32
CA ARG A 49 0.18 2.61 -21.46
C ARG A 49 1.05 3.45 -22.39
N ALA A 50 0.67 4.70 -22.66
CA ALA A 50 1.45 5.62 -23.48
C ALA A 50 2.80 5.97 -22.82
N ASN A 51 2.82 6.13 -21.50
CA ASN A 51 4.01 6.48 -20.73
C ASN A 51 4.91 5.28 -20.38
N TYR A 52 4.52 4.05 -20.74
CA TYR A 52 5.31 2.85 -20.41
C TYR A 52 6.76 2.95 -20.89
N ALA A 53 6.96 3.37 -22.15
CA ALA A 53 8.30 3.44 -22.74
C ALA A 53 9.17 4.56 -22.15
N SER A 54 8.56 5.66 -21.71
CA SER A 54 9.27 6.79 -21.07
C SER A 54 9.42 6.62 -19.55
N GLU A 55 8.82 5.56 -18.99
CA GLU A 55 8.71 5.30 -17.55
C GLU A 55 8.17 6.49 -16.73
N THR A 56 7.34 7.34 -17.36
CA THR A 56 6.84 8.56 -16.72
C THR A 56 5.63 8.25 -15.84
N PRO A 57 5.70 8.49 -14.50
CA PRO A 57 4.55 8.31 -13.62
C PRO A 57 3.44 9.30 -13.93
N ILE A 58 2.21 8.91 -13.63
CA ILE A 58 1.04 9.79 -13.58
C ILE A 58 0.54 9.90 -12.14
N LEU A 59 -0.14 11.01 -11.83
CA LEU A 59 -0.63 11.29 -10.48
C LEU A 59 -1.86 10.45 -10.12
N ALA A 60 -1.87 9.99 -8.88
CA ALA A 60 -2.99 9.31 -8.25
C ALA A 60 -2.98 9.56 -6.74
N ASP A 61 -4.11 9.29 -6.08
CA ASP A 61 -4.16 9.13 -4.64
C ASP A 61 -4.10 7.63 -4.31
N LEU A 62 -3.32 7.26 -3.29
CA LEU A 62 -3.26 5.91 -2.76
C LEU A 62 -3.95 5.88 -1.39
N GLU A 63 -4.90 4.99 -1.19
CA GLU A 63 -5.51 4.74 0.12
C GLU A 63 -5.21 3.30 0.56
N ILE A 64 -4.72 3.16 1.79
CA ILE A 64 -4.42 1.87 2.43
C ILE A 64 -5.04 1.88 3.82
N ASP A 65 -5.94 0.92 4.09
CA ASP A 65 -6.60 0.75 5.39
C ASP A 65 -7.27 2.02 5.98
N GLY A 66 -7.70 2.93 5.10
CA GLY A 66 -8.35 4.19 5.43
C GLY A 66 -7.42 5.41 5.50
N ASP A 67 -6.10 5.20 5.43
CA ASP A 67 -5.11 6.28 5.34
C ASP A 67 -4.89 6.67 3.88
N VAL A 68 -5.01 7.96 3.56
CA VAL A 68 -4.87 8.51 2.21
C VAL A 68 -3.52 9.20 2.04
N TYR A 69 -2.81 8.80 0.99
CA TYR A 69 -1.54 9.33 0.52
C TYR A 69 -1.81 10.06 -0.81
N PRO A 70 -1.96 11.39 -0.81
CA PRO A 70 -2.27 12.15 -2.03
C PRO A 70 -1.08 12.25 -2.97
N ASP A 71 -1.37 12.54 -4.24
CA ASP A 71 -0.38 12.96 -5.25
C ASP A 71 0.81 12.00 -5.44
N VAL A 72 0.58 10.69 -5.30
CA VAL A 72 1.58 9.64 -5.54
C VAL A 72 1.82 9.47 -7.05
N GLY A 73 3.04 9.08 -7.41
CA GLY A 73 3.41 8.79 -8.79
C GLY A 73 3.19 7.32 -9.09
N VAL A 74 2.39 6.98 -10.10
CA VAL A 74 2.13 5.59 -10.49
C VAL A 74 2.50 5.36 -11.95
N ARG A 75 3.21 4.26 -12.23
CA ARG A 75 3.54 3.84 -13.60
C ARG A 75 3.45 2.34 -13.78
N ILE A 76 3.29 1.91 -15.04
CA ILE A 76 3.50 0.51 -15.42
C ILE A 76 4.97 0.17 -15.27
N ARG A 77 5.25 -1.04 -14.76
CA ARG A 77 6.59 -1.61 -14.66
C ARG A 77 6.65 -3.01 -15.26
N GLY A 78 7.88 -3.48 -15.43
CA GLY A 78 8.18 -4.81 -15.95
C GLY A 78 8.49 -4.78 -17.43
N ASN A 79 9.36 -5.68 -17.88
CA ASN A 79 9.73 -5.80 -19.30
C ASN A 79 8.90 -6.93 -19.92
N THR A 80 9.39 -8.16 -19.80
CA THR A 80 8.68 -9.37 -20.26
C THR A 80 7.29 -9.51 -19.66
N SER A 81 7.11 -9.15 -18.38
CA SER A 81 5.82 -9.26 -17.67
C SER A 81 4.75 -8.26 -18.13
N TYR A 82 5.13 -7.28 -18.94
CA TYR A 82 4.20 -6.37 -19.61
C TYR A 82 4.11 -6.68 -21.11
N ILE A 83 5.24 -6.83 -21.81
CA ILE A 83 5.29 -7.05 -23.25
C ILE A 83 4.64 -8.39 -23.66
N ALA A 84 4.78 -9.42 -22.83
CA ALA A 84 4.24 -10.75 -23.11
C ALA A 84 2.87 -11.00 -22.43
N LEU A 85 2.16 -9.94 -22.04
CA LEU A 85 0.79 -10.08 -21.54
C LEU A 85 -0.11 -10.68 -22.62
N PRO A 86 -1.05 -11.57 -22.26
CA PRO A 86 -2.06 -12.05 -23.18
C PRO A 86 -2.85 -10.87 -23.79
N PRO A 87 -3.28 -10.96 -25.06
CA PRO A 87 -4.15 -9.95 -25.66
C PRO A 87 -5.38 -9.70 -24.78
N GLY A 88 -5.66 -8.42 -24.50
CA GLY A 88 -6.77 -8.02 -23.62
C GLY A 88 -6.50 -8.13 -22.13
N SER A 89 -5.33 -8.60 -21.69
CA SER A 89 -5.00 -8.62 -20.26
C SER A 89 -4.79 -7.22 -19.72
N GLN A 90 -5.44 -6.94 -18.59
CA GLN A 90 -5.31 -5.69 -17.82
C GLN A 90 -4.40 -5.87 -16.60
N LYS A 91 -3.93 -7.09 -16.29
CA LYS A 91 -3.12 -7.39 -15.11
C LYS A 91 -1.62 -7.13 -15.36
N PHE A 92 -1.25 -5.86 -15.48
CA PHE A 92 0.15 -5.41 -15.54
C PHE A 92 0.69 -5.09 -14.13
N SER A 93 2.02 -5.08 -13.98
CA SER A 93 2.64 -4.66 -12.73
C SER A 93 2.69 -3.14 -12.63
N LEU A 94 2.57 -2.61 -11.42
CA LEU A 94 2.66 -1.17 -11.13
C LEU A 94 3.87 -0.87 -10.25
N LYS A 95 4.45 0.31 -10.44
CA LYS A 95 5.36 0.93 -9.49
C LYS A 95 4.70 2.20 -8.95
N VAL A 96 4.67 2.33 -7.64
CA VAL A 96 4.11 3.48 -6.93
C VAL A 96 5.25 4.18 -6.19
N TYR A 97 5.33 5.50 -6.36
CA TYR A 97 6.25 6.40 -5.69
C TYR A 97 5.42 7.26 -4.75
N THR A 98 5.49 7.00 -3.45
CA THR A 98 4.71 7.72 -2.46
C THR A 98 5.27 9.12 -2.25
N ASP A 99 6.56 9.31 -2.47
CA ASP A 99 7.31 10.55 -2.34
C ASP A 99 7.33 11.43 -3.61
N PHE A 100 6.48 11.11 -4.60
CA PHE A 100 6.56 11.71 -5.94
C PHE A 100 6.38 13.24 -5.94
N THR A 101 5.44 13.74 -5.12
CA THR A 101 5.15 15.17 -4.98
C THR A 101 5.62 15.73 -3.64
N ASP A 102 5.52 14.96 -2.55
CA ASP A 102 6.07 15.29 -1.23
C ASP A 102 7.25 14.37 -0.88
N PRO A 103 8.50 14.87 -0.85
CA PRO A 103 9.68 14.07 -0.53
C PRO A 103 9.70 13.41 0.86
N ASN A 104 8.79 13.78 1.76
CA ASN A 104 8.70 13.18 3.10
C ASN A 104 7.53 12.18 3.24
N GLN A 105 6.74 11.97 2.17
CA GLN A 105 5.60 11.07 2.21
C GLN A 105 6.03 9.61 2.09
N GLU A 106 5.79 8.83 3.14
CA GLU A 106 6.11 7.41 3.22
C GLU A 106 4.87 6.60 3.63
N VAL A 107 4.71 5.43 3.04
CA VAL A 107 3.73 4.42 3.48
C VAL A 107 4.44 3.47 4.43
N MET A 108 4.13 3.53 5.73
CA MET A 108 4.72 2.64 6.75
C MET A 108 6.25 2.50 6.63
N SER A 109 6.94 3.63 6.44
CA SER A 109 8.40 3.73 6.21
C SER A 109 8.92 3.27 4.84
N TYR A 110 8.06 3.24 3.82
CA TYR A 110 8.44 2.92 2.44
C TYR A 110 8.05 4.06 1.49
N ASP A 111 9.01 4.51 0.67
CA ASP A 111 8.80 5.54 -0.36
C ASP A 111 8.36 4.96 -1.72
N THR A 112 8.65 3.68 -1.96
CA THR A 112 8.49 3.04 -3.27
C THR A 112 7.94 1.64 -3.13
N LEU A 113 6.81 1.39 -3.80
CA LEU A 113 6.12 0.10 -3.77
C LEU A 113 6.09 -0.51 -5.17
N ASN A 114 6.39 -1.80 -5.26
CA ASN A 114 6.27 -2.58 -6.50
C ASN A 114 5.11 -3.57 -6.37
N LEU A 115 4.06 -3.37 -7.16
CA LEU A 115 2.89 -4.23 -7.21
C LEU A 115 3.04 -5.19 -8.39
N ASN A 116 3.58 -6.37 -8.12
CA ASN A 116 3.87 -7.37 -9.15
C ASN A 116 2.61 -8.13 -9.56
N ASN A 117 2.43 -8.36 -10.86
CA ASN A 117 1.33 -9.14 -11.42
C ASN A 117 1.54 -10.67 -11.35
N ALA A 118 2.63 -11.12 -10.73
CA ALA A 118 3.07 -12.52 -10.70
C ALA A 118 3.07 -13.20 -12.09
N PHE A 119 3.46 -12.46 -13.14
CA PHE A 119 3.46 -12.99 -14.51
C PHE A 119 4.29 -14.29 -14.60
N ARG A 120 3.66 -15.37 -15.10
CA ARG A 120 4.16 -16.76 -15.16
C ARG A 120 4.18 -17.53 -13.84
N ASP A 121 3.60 -17.00 -12.78
CA ASP A 121 3.36 -17.76 -11.56
C ASP A 121 1.86 -18.08 -11.39
N PRO A 122 1.40 -19.30 -11.71
CA PRO A 122 0.01 -19.68 -11.52
C PRO A 122 -0.41 -19.75 -10.04
N THR A 123 0.53 -19.81 -9.09
CA THR A 123 0.19 -19.86 -7.66
C THR A 123 0.19 -18.49 -7.00
N PHE A 124 0.77 -17.46 -7.64
CA PHE A 124 1.03 -16.15 -7.04
C PHE A 124 1.90 -16.19 -5.76
N CYS A 125 2.43 -17.35 -5.37
CA CYS A 125 3.09 -17.54 -4.08
C CYS A 125 4.60 -17.61 -4.16
N ARG A 126 5.21 -17.85 -5.34
CA ARG A 126 6.66 -18.14 -5.41
C ARG A 126 7.50 -17.01 -4.86
N GLU A 127 7.19 -15.77 -5.25
CA GLU A 127 7.93 -14.59 -4.79
C GLU A 127 7.78 -14.38 -3.29
N VAL A 128 6.55 -14.39 -2.77
CA VAL A 128 6.27 -14.17 -1.34
C VAL A 128 6.92 -15.25 -0.47
N VAL A 129 6.75 -16.53 -0.83
CA VAL A 129 7.33 -17.66 -0.08
C VAL A 129 8.86 -17.64 -0.13
N TYR A 130 9.43 -17.42 -1.31
CA TYR A 130 10.89 -17.37 -1.47
C TYR A 130 11.48 -16.23 -0.66
N ASN A 131 10.91 -15.02 -0.78
CA ASN A 131 11.44 -13.83 -0.13
C ASN A 131 11.37 -13.95 1.40
N ASN A 132 10.25 -14.44 1.95
CA ASN A 132 10.04 -14.60 3.39
C ASN A 132 10.88 -15.74 4.00
N TYR A 133 11.24 -16.75 3.21
CA TYR A 133 12.15 -17.81 3.67
C TYR A 133 13.61 -17.34 3.67
N VAL A 134 14.04 -16.72 2.57
CA VAL A 134 15.45 -16.31 2.38
C VAL A 134 15.85 -15.13 3.28
N SER A 135 14.90 -14.25 3.63
CA SER A 135 15.14 -13.09 4.52
C SER A 135 15.67 -13.46 5.91
N GLN A 136 15.48 -14.71 6.34
CA GLN A 136 15.99 -15.23 7.61
C GLN A 136 17.51 -15.43 7.60
N PHE A 137 18.12 -15.49 6.41
CA PHE A 137 19.53 -15.83 6.24
C PHE A 137 20.35 -14.68 5.64
N ILE A 138 19.74 -13.83 4.78
CA ILE A 138 20.41 -12.71 4.11
C ILE A 138 19.47 -11.51 3.97
N PRO A 139 19.99 -10.27 3.84
CA PRO A 139 19.19 -9.13 3.44
C PRO A 139 18.45 -9.43 2.13
N HIS A 140 17.14 -9.32 2.16
CA HIS A 140 16.28 -9.69 1.06
C HIS A 140 15.05 -8.78 1.00
N PRO A 141 14.48 -8.49 -0.19
CA PRO A 141 13.22 -7.75 -0.29
C PRO A 141 12.12 -8.41 0.52
N ARG A 142 11.28 -7.58 1.17
CA ARG A 142 10.05 -8.05 1.81
C ARG A 142 8.96 -8.17 0.76
N ALA A 143 8.10 -9.17 0.87
CA ALA A 143 6.99 -9.37 -0.05
C ALA A 143 5.77 -9.90 0.70
N ASN A 144 4.60 -9.43 0.29
CA ASN A 144 3.31 -9.85 0.79
C ASN A 144 2.27 -9.74 -0.33
N HIS A 145 1.10 -10.37 -0.14
CA HIS A 145 -0.03 -10.22 -1.03
C HIS A 145 -0.85 -8.99 -0.65
N VAL A 146 -1.39 -8.33 -1.67
CA VAL A 146 -2.32 -7.20 -1.53
C VAL A 146 -3.46 -7.35 -2.52
N LEU A 147 -4.60 -6.76 -2.21
CA LEU A 147 -5.67 -6.52 -3.17
C LEU A 147 -5.51 -5.12 -3.75
N VAL A 148 -5.50 -4.98 -5.07
CA VAL A 148 -5.42 -3.67 -5.71
C VAL A 148 -6.77 -3.29 -6.30
N THR A 149 -7.20 -2.05 -6.09
CA THR A 149 -8.28 -1.42 -6.86
C THR A 149 -7.76 -0.19 -7.60
N LEU A 150 -8.17 -0.02 -8.85
CA LEU A 150 -7.84 1.15 -9.67
C LEU A 150 -9.14 1.89 -10.01
N ASN A 151 -9.28 3.15 -9.58
CA ASN A 151 -10.49 3.96 -9.73
C ASN A 151 -11.78 3.21 -9.36
N GLY A 152 -11.74 2.45 -8.26
CA GLY A 152 -12.86 1.66 -7.74
C GLY A 152 -13.09 0.31 -8.43
N GLN A 153 -12.30 -0.05 -9.44
CA GLN A 153 -12.37 -1.35 -10.10
C GLN A 153 -11.37 -2.33 -9.49
N ASN A 154 -11.83 -3.54 -9.17
CA ASN A 154 -10.98 -4.60 -8.62
C ASN A 154 -9.98 -5.09 -9.68
N TRP A 155 -8.69 -4.91 -9.41
CA TRP A 155 -7.58 -5.38 -10.25
C TRP A 155 -6.93 -6.66 -9.74
N GLY A 156 -7.35 -7.13 -8.56
CA GLY A 156 -6.89 -8.30 -7.83
C GLY A 156 -5.51 -8.15 -7.24
#